data_AF-A0A2D9M2T7-F1
#
_entry.id   AF-A0A2D9M2T7-F1
#
_cell.length_a   1.000
_cell.length_b   1.000
_cell.length_c   1.000
_cell.angle_alpha   90.00
_cell.angle_beta   90.00
_cell.angle_gamma   90.00
#
_symmetry.space_group_name_H-M   'P 1'
#
loop_
_entity.id
_entity.type
_entity.pdbx_description
1 polymer ?
#
loop_
_entity_poly.entity_id
_entity_poly.type
_entity_poly.pdbx_seq_one_letter_code
_entity_poly.pdbx_strand_id
1 'polypeptide(L)'
;MFNRVMLLILLFISIGIGVWFYKEKPWQWENSDQNVLTSLPMLPEFVYQNEVSIEKFLVADRWARKNMMSADAVGRLGMLYHAYQFTNEARRSYTRAQELQPDEFAWIYYLAVLEKATFR
;
A
#
# COMPACT_ATOMS: atom_id res chain seq x y z
N MET A 1 44.95 -20.45 -21.47
CA MET A 1 44.75 -19.56 -22.64
C MET A 1 43.28 -19.15 -22.64
N PHE A 2 42.93 -18.04 -22.01
CA PHE A 2 41.52 -17.60 -21.89
C PHE A 2 41.02 -17.16 -23.28
N ASN A 3 40.00 -17.84 -23.79
CA ASN A 3 39.53 -17.64 -25.16
C ASN A 3 38.84 -16.27 -25.28
N ARG A 4 39.27 -15.43 -26.24
CA ARG A 4 38.70 -14.09 -26.47
C ARG A 4 37.18 -14.11 -26.68
N VAL A 5 36.65 -15.23 -27.18
CA VAL A 5 35.22 -15.50 -27.34
C VAL A 5 34.47 -15.58 -25.99
N MET A 6 35.10 -16.14 -24.95
CA MET A 6 34.49 -16.29 -23.63
C MET A 6 34.34 -14.94 -22.91
N LEU A 7 35.28 -14.01 -23.14
CA LEU A 7 35.21 -12.64 -22.61
C LEU A 7 34.05 -11.83 -23.22
N LEU A 8 33.75 -12.02 -24.51
CA LEU A 8 32.64 -11.31 -25.17
C LEU A 8 31.27 -11.81 -24.71
N ILE A 9 31.11 -13.12 -24.49
CA ILE A 9 29.85 -13.70 -24.01
C ILE A 9 29.51 -13.19 -22.61
N LEU A 10 30.50 -13.10 -21.71
CA LEU A 10 30.30 -12.57 -20.35
C LEU A 10 29.92 -11.08 -20.36
N LEU A 11 30.44 -10.31 -21.32
CA LEU A 11 30.11 -8.89 -21.47
C LEU A 11 28.64 -8.68 -21.91
N PHE A 12 28.14 -9.50 -22.84
CA PHE A 12 26.73 -9.43 -23.26
C PHE A 12 25.76 -9.85 -22.16
N ILE A 13 26.12 -10.84 -21.34
CA ILE A 13 25.31 -11.27 -20.19
C ILE A 13 25.20 -10.14 -19.14
N SER A 14 26.30 -9.42 -18.87
CA SER A 14 26.31 -8.27 -17.96
C SER A 14 25.40 -7.13 -18.42
N ILE A 15 25.44 -6.79 -19.71
CA ILE A 15 24.60 -5.72 -20.28
C ILE A 15 23.13 -6.11 -20.24
N GLY A 16 22.79 -7.37 -20.56
CA GLY A 16 21.42 -7.86 -20.51
C GLY A 16 20.81 -7.84 -19.11
N ILE A 17 21.59 -8.25 -18.10
CA ILE A 17 21.16 -8.20 -16.70
C ILE A 17 20.98 -6.75 -16.24
N GLY A 18 21.91 -5.86 -16.57
CA GLY A 18 21.82 -4.45 -16.19
C GLY A 18 20.59 -3.74 -16.77
N VAL A 19 20.21 -4.03 -18.01
CA VAL A 19 19.02 -3.45 -18.66
C VAL A 19 17.72 -3.99 -18.03
N TRP A 20 17.67 -5.27 -17.68
CA TRP A 20 16.54 -5.85 -16.96
C TRP A 20 16.40 -5.28 -15.55
N PHE A 21 17.53 -5.12 -14.83
CA PHE A 21 17.61 -4.56 -13.47
C PHE A 21 17.41 -3.04 -13.38
N TYR A 22 17.45 -2.31 -14.51
CA TYR A 22 17.06 -0.89 -14.57
C TYR A 22 15.55 -0.70 -14.81
N LYS A 23 14.91 -1.70 -15.43
CA LYS A 23 13.48 -1.67 -15.72
C LYS A 23 12.65 -2.01 -14.48
N GLU A 24 13.07 -3.03 -13.75
CA GLU A 24 12.56 -3.30 -12.41
C GLU A 24 13.37 -2.45 -11.43
N LYS A 25 12.73 -1.72 -10.52
CA LYS A 25 13.41 -0.88 -9.52
C LYS A 25 13.36 -1.56 -8.14
N PRO A 26 14.08 -2.68 -7.93
CA PRO A 26 13.97 -3.51 -6.72
C PRO A 26 14.53 -2.87 -5.44
N TRP A 27 14.95 -1.59 -5.45
CA TRP A 27 15.47 -0.87 -4.27
C TRP A 27 14.62 0.33 -3.85
N GLN A 28 13.45 0.54 -4.48
CA GLN A 28 12.55 1.64 -4.12
C GLN A 28 11.51 1.30 -3.02
N TRP A 29 11.51 0.07 -2.49
CA TRP A 29 10.46 -0.43 -1.59
C TRP A 29 10.50 0.13 -0.15
N GLU A 30 11.66 0.55 0.36
CA GLU A 30 11.76 0.97 1.78
C GLU A 30 11.20 2.39 2.02
N ASN A 31 11.35 3.31 1.05
CA ASN A 31 11.06 4.74 1.24
C ASN A 31 9.79 5.25 0.54
N SER A 32 9.29 4.58 -0.51
CA SER A 32 8.00 4.96 -1.12
C SER A 32 6.87 4.66 -0.17
N ASP A 33 6.96 3.55 0.55
CA ASP A 33 5.85 3.03 1.31
C ASP A 33 5.67 3.84 2.57
N GLN A 34 6.72 4.23 3.30
CA GLN A 34 6.54 4.95 4.57
C GLN A 34 5.83 6.32 4.46
N ASN A 35 6.11 7.13 3.42
CA ASN A 35 5.40 8.40 3.17
C ASN A 35 4.01 8.20 2.53
N VAL A 36 3.82 7.09 1.81
CA VAL A 36 2.50 6.69 1.29
C VAL A 36 1.62 6.13 2.41
N LEU A 37 2.18 5.43 3.40
CA LEU A 37 1.47 4.87 4.55
C LEU A 37 0.98 5.96 5.53
N THR A 38 1.69 7.10 5.63
CA THR A 38 1.33 8.23 6.52
C THR A 38 0.28 9.18 5.92
N SER A 39 0.10 9.16 4.60
CA SER A 39 -0.95 9.95 3.92
C SER A 39 -2.21 9.11 3.70
N LEU A 40 -3.39 9.74 3.88
CA LEU A 40 -4.67 9.10 3.60
C LEU A 40 -4.65 8.45 2.20
N PRO A 41 -5.15 7.21 2.05
CA PRO A 41 -5.18 6.56 0.75
C PRO A 41 -5.98 7.40 -0.26
N MET A 42 -5.57 7.30 -1.53
CA MET A 42 -6.42 7.79 -2.62
C MET A 42 -7.62 6.85 -2.76
N LEU A 43 -8.74 7.38 -3.24
CA LEU A 43 -9.89 6.54 -3.55
C LEU A 43 -9.48 5.47 -4.58
N PRO A 44 -9.83 4.19 -4.35
CA PRO A 44 -9.54 3.12 -5.29
C PRO A 44 -10.40 3.26 -6.54
N GLU A 45 -10.02 2.56 -7.60
CA GLU A 45 -10.89 2.40 -8.76
C GLU A 45 -12.05 1.47 -8.40
N PHE A 46 -13.28 1.98 -8.53
CA PHE A 46 -14.50 1.23 -8.23
C PHE A 46 -14.95 0.44 -9.46
N VAL A 47 -14.40 -0.76 -9.64
CA VAL A 47 -14.73 -1.61 -10.79
C VAL A 47 -16.03 -2.39 -10.58
N TYR A 48 -16.31 -2.81 -9.35
CA TYR A 48 -17.42 -3.72 -9.03
C TYR A 48 -18.47 -3.14 -8.06
N GLN A 49 -18.20 -1.98 -7.46
CA GLN A 49 -19.07 -1.38 -6.46
C GLN A 49 -20.25 -0.68 -7.13
N ASN A 50 -21.44 -0.84 -6.54
CA ASN A 50 -22.61 -0.07 -6.95
C ASN A 50 -22.53 1.39 -6.49
N GLU A 51 -23.37 2.25 -7.08
CA GLU A 51 -23.40 3.69 -6.79
C GLU A 51 -23.53 4.01 -5.30
N VAL A 52 -24.38 3.28 -4.58
CA VAL A 52 -24.60 3.47 -3.14
C VAL A 52 -23.33 3.17 -2.33
N SER A 53 -22.58 2.14 -2.71
CA SER A 53 -21.33 1.79 -2.05
C SER A 53 -20.26 2.84 -2.36
N ILE A 54 -20.18 3.28 -3.62
CA ILE A 54 -19.28 4.37 -4.04
C ILE A 54 -19.58 5.64 -3.24
N GLU A 55 -20.84 6.02 -3.09
CA GLU A 55 -21.23 7.20 -2.32
C GLU A 55 -20.76 7.10 -0.85
N LYS A 56 -20.88 5.91 -0.23
CA LYS A 56 -20.35 5.68 1.12
C LYS A 56 -18.84 5.94 1.20
N PHE A 57 -18.06 5.47 0.21
CA PHE A 57 -16.63 5.76 0.14
C PHE A 57 -16.35 7.25 0.01
N LEU A 58 -17.08 7.95 -0.88
CA LEU A 58 -16.90 9.38 -1.11
C LEU A 58 -17.21 10.20 0.15
N VAL A 59 -18.27 9.85 0.89
CA VAL A 59 -18.64 10.54 2.14
C VAL A 59 -17.58 10.28 3.21
N ALA A 60 -17.17 9.04 3.40
CA ALA A 60 -16.16 8.66 4.40
C ALA A 60 -14.80 9.31 4.10
N ASP A 61 -14.36 9.30 2.84
CA ASP A 61 -13.12 9.93 2.39
C ASP A 61 -13.13 11.44 2.64
N ARG A 62 -14.21 12.15 2.26
CA ARG A 62 -14.34 13.59 2.55
C ARG A 62 -14.27 13.89 4.05
N TRP A 63 -14.90 13.06 4.87
CA TRP A 63 -14.89 13.26 6.31
C TRP A 63 -13.51 12.99 6.93
N ALA A 64 -12.82 11.93 6.51
CA ALA A 64 -11.45 11.63 6.93
C ALA A 64 -10.47 12.73 6.49
N ARG A 65 -10.59 13.25 5.26
CA ARG A 65 -9.76 14.37 4.76
C ARG A 65 -10.00 15.69 5.48
N LYS A 66 -11.21 15.92 6.02
CA LYS A 66 -11.47 17.07 6.90
C LYS A 66 -10.91 16.88 8.31
N ASN A 67 -10.71 15.63 8.74
CA ASN A 67 -10.30 15.27 10.09
C ASN A 67 -9.03 14.40 10.08
N MET A 68 -8.01 14.80 9.31
CA MET A 68 -6.80 13.99 9.06
C MET A 68 -5.99 13.65 10.32
N MET A 69 -6.21 14.37 11.41
CA MET A 69 -5.55 14.15 12.71
C MET A 69 -6.42 13.34 13.69
N SER A 70 -7.60 12.89 13.27
CA SER A 70 -8.46 12.02 14.07
C SER A 70 -8.24 10.56 13.70
N ALA A 71 -7.70 9.79 14.65
CA ALA A 71 -7.50 8.35 14.50
C ALA A 71 -8.82 7.62 14.19
N ASP A 72 -9.93 8.02 14.85
CA ASP A 72 -11.26 7.46 14.59
C ASP A 72 -11.72 7.76 13.15
N ALA A 73 -11.51 8.98 12.65
CA ALA A 73 -11.94 9.32 11.30
C ALA A 73 -11.19 8.55 10.21
N VAL A 74 -9.88 8.44 10.38
CA VAL A 74 -9.00 7.69 9.48
C VAL A 74 -9.28 6.17 9.61
N GLY A 75 -9.41 5.67 10.83
CA GLY A 75 -9.66 4.26 11.13
C GLY A 75 -10.99 3.76 10.58
N ARG A 76 -12.07 4.55 10.68
CA ARG A 76 -13.38 4.21 10.09
C ARG A 76 -13.34 4.13 8.57
N LEU A 77 -12.55 4.98 7.91
CA LEU A 77 -12.31 4.86 6.47
C LEU A 77 -11.59 3.53 6.16
N GLY A 78 -10.61 3.15 6.98
CA GLY A 78 -9.95 1.84 6.91
C GLY A 78 -10.90 0.66 7.07
N MET A 79 -11.87 0.75 7.98
CA MET A 79 -12.92 -0.26 8.15
C MET A 79 -13.79 -0.41 6.91
N LEU A 80 -14.16 0.70 6.27
CA LEU A 80 -14.92 0.67 5.03
C LEU A 80 -14.12 0.00 3.91
N TYR A 81 -12.84 0.33 3.76
CA TYR A 81 -11.96 -0.35 2.80
C TYR A 81 -11.81 -1.84 3.08
N HIS A 82 -11.61 -2.22 4.34
CA HIS A 82 -11.47 -3.63 4.76
C HIS A 82 -12.74 -4.43 4.44
N ALA A 83 -13.92 -3.87 4.70
CA ALA A 83 -15.20 -4.53 4.41
C ALA A 83 -15.41 -4.83 2.91
N TYR A 84 -14.80 -4.05 2.03
CA TYR A 84 -14.90 -4.20 0.57
C TYR A 84 -13.62 -4.74 -0.08
N GLN A 85 -12.71 -5.32 0.71
CA GLN A 85 -11.48 -5.96 0.25
C GLN A 85 -10.47 -5.02 -0.46
N PHE A 86 -10.56 -3.72 -0.21
CA PHE A 86 -9.53 -2.75 -0.57
C PHE A 86 -8.38 -2.81 0.45
N THR A 87 -7.63 -3.91 0.41
CA THR A 87 -6.68 -4.30 1.45
C THR A 87 -5.56 -3.29 1.63
N ASN A 88 -5.03 -2.72 0.55
CA ASN A 88 -3.91 -1.78 0.63
C ASN A 88 -4.33 -0.45 1.27
N GLU A 89 -5.52 0.03 0.91
CA GLU A 89 -6.13 1.25 1.43
C GLU A 89 -6.53 1.08 2.91
N ALA A 90 -7.06 -0.08 3.26
CA ALA A 90 -7.35 -0.46 4.65
C ALA A 90 -6.08 -0.46 5.50
N ARG A 91 -5.01 -1.12 5.04
CA ARG A 91 -3.71 -1.20 5.72
C ARG A 91 -3.17 0.19 6.03
N ARG A 92 -3.09 1.04 5.00
CA ARG A 92 -2.64 2.44 5.12
C ARG A 92 -3.46 3.22 6.17
N SER A 93 -4.77 3.07 6.13
CA SER A 93 -5.67 3.76 7.06
C SER A 93 -5.46 3.29 8.50
N TYR A 94 -5.33 2.00 8.75
CA TYR A 94 -5.08 1.48 10.11
C TYR A 94 -3.69 1.83 10.63
N THR A 95 -2.65 1.75 9.80
CA THR A 95 -1.30 2.22 10.17
C THR A 95 -1.35 3.67 10.60
N ARG A 96 -2.01 4.54 9.82
CA ARG A 96 -2.14 5.95 10.17
C ARG A 96 -2.95 6.19 11.45
N ALA A 97 -4.05 5.45 11.65
CA ALA A 97 -4.84 5.54 12.88
C ALA A 97 -4.03 5.10 14.11
N GLN A 98 -3.21 4.04 13.98
CA GLN A 98 -2.30 3.59 15.04
C GLN A 98 -1.22 4.63 15.35
N GLU A 99 -0.64 5.29 14.36
CA GLU A 99 0.33 6.37 14.58
C GLU A 99 -0.28 7.56 15.33
N LEU A 100 -1.54 7.91 15.01
CA LEU A 100 -2.27 9.01 15.65
C LEU A 100 -2.66 8.67 17.09
N GLN A 101 -2.91 7.40 17.39
CA GLN A 101 -3.34 6.94 18.71
C GLN A 101 -2.68 5.59 19.05
N PRO A 102 -1.40 5.59 19.44
CA PRO A 102 -0.62 4.36 19.63
C PRO A 102 -1.09 3.50 20.81
N ASP A 103 -1.71 4.13 21.82
CA ASP A 103 -2.23 3.45 23.00
C ASP A 103 -3.59 2.77 22.76
N GLU A 104 -4.23 3.02 21.60
CA GLU A 104 -5.51 2.41 21.24
C GLU A 104 -5.30 1.05 20.58
N PHE A 105 -5.69 0.00 21.31
CA PHE A 105 -5.50 -1.38 20.87
C PHE A 105 -6.32 -1.74 19.63
N ALA A 106 -7.45 -1.05 19.37
CA ALA A 106 -8.31 -1.36 18.24
C ALA A 106 -7.59 -1.35 16.89
N TRP A 107 -6.69 -0.38 16.66
CA TRP A 107 -6.05 -0.20 15.35
C TRP A 107 -5.05 -1.30 15.02
N ILE A 108 -4.22 -1.69 15.99
CA ILE A 108 -3.28 -2.82 15.80
C ILE A 108 -4.03 -4.15 15.66
N TYR A 109 -5.15 -4.31 16.35
CA TYR A 109 -6.01 -5.48 16.18
C TYR A 109 -6.58 -5.55 14.76
N TYR A 110 -7.14 -4.46 14.23
CA TYR A 110 -7.67 -4.45 12.86
C TYR A 110 -6.59 -4.67 11.79
N LEU A 111 -5.39 -4.13 12.00
CA LEU A 111 -4.24 -4.39 11.13
C LEU A 111 -3.90 -5.88 11.13
N ALA A 112 -3.81 -6.52 12.30
CA ALA A 112 -3.51 -7.95 12.40
C ALA A 112 -4.57 -8.84 11.73
N VAL A 113 -5.85 -8.49 11.88
CA VAL A 113 -6.96 -9.20 11.21
C VAL A 113 -6.85 -9.07 9.69
N LEU A 114 -6.56 -7.86 9.19
CA LEU A 114 -6.37 -7.59 7.76
C LEU A 114 -5.22 -8.41 7.18
N GLU A 115 -4.05 -8.41 7.85
CA GLU A 115 -2.88 -9.17 7.37
C GLU A 115 -3.18 -10.67 7.35
N LYS A 116 -3.79 -11.21 8.41
CA LYS A 116 -4.17 -12.61 8.47
C LYS A 116 -5.08 -13.03 7.31
N ALA A 117 -5.98 -12.15 6.87
CA ALA A 117 -6.86 -12.40 5.74
C ALA A 117 -6.14 -12.36 4.38
N THR A 118 -5.03 -11.60 4.29
CA THR A 118 -4.29 -11.37 3.04
C THR A 118 -3.33 -12.51 2.69
N PHE A 119 -2.80 -13.24 3.69
CA PHE A 119 -1.84 -14.34 3.50
C PHE A 119 -2.47 -15.74 3.38
N ARG A 120 -3.75 -15.85 3.00
CA ARG A 120 -4.44 -17.13 2.77
C ARG A 120 -4.36 -17.58 1.32
#